data_AF-A0A925QM62-F1
#
_entry.id   AF-A0A925QM62-F1
#
_cell.length_a   1.000
_cell.length_b   1.000
_cell.length_c   1.000
_cell.angle_alpha   90.00
_cell.angle_beta   90.00
_cell.angle_gamma   90.00
#
_symmetry.space_group_name_H-M   'P 1'
#
loop_
_entity.id
_entity.type
_entity.pdbx_description
1 polymer ?
#
loop_
_entity_poly.entity_id
_entity_poly.type
_entity_poly.pdbx_seq_one_letter_code
_entity_poly.pdbx_strand_id
1 'polypeptide(L)' 'ALARGAASVDVAVTHALFVGDAGQQLQAAGVRQVWSSDCVPHPSNAVSVVPLLAQALQARP' A
#
# COMPACT_ATOMS: atom_id res chain seq x y z
N ALA A 1 -17.71 2.31 -0.67
CA ALA A 1 -17.78 1.95 0.77
C ALA A 1 -18.43 3.08 1.58
N LEU A 2 -18.01 4.33 1.39
CA LEU A 2 -18.65 5.50 1.99
C LEU A 2 -20.15 5.59 1.70
N ALA A 3 -20.56 5.49 0.43
CA ALA A 3 -21.98 5.46 0.04
C ALA A 3 -22.80 4.29 0.62
N ARG A 4 -22.11 3.29 1.21
CA ARG A 4 -22.74 2.15 1.92
C ARG A 4 -22.68 2.31 3.45
N GLY A 5 -22.40 3.53 3.95
CA GLY A 5 -22.40 3.85 5.37
C GLY A 5 -21.07 3.69 6.10
N ALA A 6 -19.96 3.41 5.39
CA ALA A 6 -18.65 3.39 6.04
C ALA A 6 -18.25 4.81 6.50
N ALA A 7 -17.76 4.94 7.74
CA ALA A 7 -17.33 6.24 8.28
C ALA A 7 -16.03 6.75 7.63
N SER A 8 -15.16 5.85 7.16
CA SER A 8 -13.93 6.18 6.43
C SER A 8 -13.45 5.01 5.58
N VAL A 9 -12.52 5.27 4.66
CA VAL A 9 -11.86 4.26 3.82
C VAL A 9 -10.38 4.63 3.72
N ASP A 10 -9.52 3.67 4.04
CA ASP A 10 -8.07 3.77 3.86
C ASP A 10 -7.58 2.58 3.02
N VAL A 11 -6.39 2.68 2.43
CA VAL A 11 -5.78 1.64 1.58
C VAL A 11 -4.44 1.20 2.16
N ALA A 12 -4.26 -0.11 2.29
CA ALA A 12 -2.97 -0.74 2.52
C ALA A 12 -2.66 -1.68 1.34
N VAL A 13 -1.48 -1.58 0.74
CA VAL A 13 -1.12 -2.32 -0.48
C VAL A 13 0.33 -2.80 -0.46
N THR A 14 0.61 -4.02 -0.93
CA THR A 14 2.00 -4.52 -1.00
C THR A 14 2.80 -3.81 -2.09
N HIS A 15 2.22 -3.63 -3.27
CA HIS A 15 2.90 -3.04 -4.42
C HIS A 15 2.17 -1.77 -4.87
N ALA A 16 2.60 -0.60 -4.38
CA ALA A 16 2.05 0.70 -4.80
C ALA A 16 2.57 1.11 -6.18
N LEU A 17 2.24 0.34 -7.22
CA LEU A 17 2.66 0.63 -8.59
C LEU A 17 2.04 1.92 -9.13
N PHE A 18 0.81 2.23 -8.72
CA PHE A 18 0.03 3.44 -9.03
C PHE A 18 0.40 4.13 -10.34
N VAL A 19 0.31 3.39 -11.44
CA VAL A 19 0.67 3.90 -12.78
C VAL A 19 -0.29 5.01 -13.19
N GLY A 20 0.26 6.09 -13.77
CA GLY A 20 -0.52 7.23 -14.22
C GLY A 20 -1.13 8.01 -13.05
N ASP A 21 -2.43 8.25 -13.10
CA ASP A 21 -3.20 9.04 -12.14
C ASP A 21 -3.86 8.19 -11.04
N ALA A 22 -3.52 6.91 -10.91
CA ALA A 22 -4.15 5.99 -9.97
C ALA A 22 -4.18 6.51 -8.51
N GLY A 23 -3.11 7.16 -8.06
CA GLY A 23 -3.08 7.79 -6.73
C GLY A 23 -4.10 8.92 -6.56
N GLN A 24 -4.28 9.75 -7.61
CA GLN A 24 -5.29 10.82 -7.61
C GLN A 24 -6.70 10.24 -7.67
N GLN A 25 -6.92 9.17 -8.44
CA GLN A 25 -8.22 8.49 -8.49
C GLN A 25 -8.62 7.92 -7.13
N LEU A 26 -7.68 7.36 -6.36
CA LEU A 26 -7.95 6.90 -5.00
C LEU A 26 -8.38 8.06 -4.08
N GLN A 27 -7.67 9.19 -4.13
CA GLN A 27 -8.06 10.38 -3.35
C GLN A 27 -9.45 10.90 -3.76
N ALA A 28 -9.71 10.99 -5.07
CA ALA A 28 -11.01 11.42 -5.60
C ALA A 28 -12.16 10.46 -5.21
N ALA A 29 -11.87 9.17 -5.04
CA ALA A 29 -12.83 8.17 -4.55
C ALA A 29 -13.12 8.28 -3.03
N GLY A 30 -12.46 9.21 -2.32
CA GLY A 30 -12.63 9.44 -0.89
C GLY A 30 -11.76 8.57 0.00
N VAL A 31 -10.66 8.00 -0.54
CA VAL A 31 -9.64 7.35 0.30
C VAL A 31 -8.91 8.41 1.12
N ARG A 32 -8.87 8.21 2.44
CA ARG A 32 -8.25 9.15 3.37
C ARG A 32 -6.74 8.92 3.51
N GLN A 33 -6.30 7.67 3.60
CA GLN A 33 -4.87 7.32 3.70
C GLN A 33 -4.50 6.19 2.75
N VAL A 34 -3.24 6.22 2.30
CA VAL A 34 -2.62 5.14 1.54
C VAL A 34 -1.29 4.78 2.19
N TRP A 35 -1.14 3.52 2.57
CA TRP A 35 0.10 2.93 3.07
C TRP A 35 0.54 1.80 2.16
N SER A 36 1.82 1.72 1.87
CA SER A 36 2.39 0.61 1.12
C SER A 36 3.54 -0.06 1.82
N SER A 37 3.87 -1.27 1.35
CA SER A 37 5.16 -1.84 1.68
C SER A 37 6.28 -1.28 0.78
N ASP A 38 7.52 -1.45 1.19
CA ASP A 38 8.71 -1.01 0.45
C ASP A 38 9.14 -1.94 -0.69
N CYS A 39 8.26 -2.82 -1.17
CA CYS A 39 8.54 -3.70 -2.32
C CYS A 39 8.82 -2.93 -3.61
N VAL A 40 8.29 -1.71 -3.72
CA VAL A 40 8.52 -0.77 -4.83
C VAL A 40 8.83 0.61 -4.24
N PRO A 41 9.84 1.36 -4.74
CA PRO A 41 10.08 2.72 -4.29
C PRO A 41 8.86 3.60 -4.55
N HIS A 42 8.23 4.09 -3.49
CA HIS A 42 7.04 4.92 -3.59
C HIS A 42 6.91 5.82 -2.33
N PRO A 43 6.43 7.07 -2.44
CA PRO A 43 6.29 7.97 -1.30
C PRO A 43 5.35 7.48 -0.18
N SER A 44 4.44 6.53 -0.47
CA SER A 44 3.53 5.96 0.53
C SER A 44 4.11 4.81 1.36
N ASN A 45 5.38 4.43 1.14
CA ASN A 45 5.99 3.31 1.84
C ASN A 45 6.01 3.55 3.35
N ALA A 46 5.36 2.65 4.09
CA ALA A 46 5.18 2.72 5.53
C ALA A 46 5.52 1.40 6.24
N VAL A 47 5.60 0.28 5.50
CA VAL A 47 5.87 -1.05 6.06
C VAL A 47 7.06 -1.69 5.33
N SER A 48 8.11 -2.07 6.05
CA SER A 48 9.25 -2.74 5.42
C SER A 48 9.06 -4.25 5.31
N VAL A 49 9.29 -4.81 4.12
CA VAL A 49 9.35 -6.27 3.91
C VAL A 49 10.76 -6.85 4.10
N VAL A 50 11.77 -5.99 4.30
CA VAL A 50 13.18 -6.42 4.42
C VAL A 50 13.38 -7.53 5.47
N PRO A 51 12.80 -7.46 6.69
CA PRO A 51 12.96 -8.54 7.67
C PRO A 51 12.40 -9.88 7.19
N LEU A 52 11.26 -9.87 6.48
CA LEU A 52 10.63 -11.08 5.95
C LEU A 52 11.48 -11.71 4.85
N LEU A 53 12.05 -10.88 3.97
CA LEU A 53 12.95 -11.35 2.92
C LEU A 53 14.25 -11.92 3.50
N ALA A 54 14.82 -11.26 4.51
CA ALA A 54 16.02 -11.74 5.19
C ALA A 54 15.79 -13.12 5.83
N GLN A 55 14.66 -13.29 6.54
CA GLN A 55 14.28 -14.58 7.11
C GLN A 55 14.10 -15.65 6.03
N ALA A 56 13.38 -15.33 4.94
CA ALA A 56 13.15 -16.26 3.85
C ALA A 56 14.46 -16.71 3.19
N LEU A 57 15.43 -15.80 3.02
CA LEU A 57 16.76 -16.12 2.46
C LEU A 57 17.58 -17.03 3.39
N GLN A 58 17.50 -16.82 4.71
CA GLN A 58 18.20 -17.65 5.70
C GLN A 58 17.62 -19.07 5.80
N ALA A 59 16.31 -19.21 5.56
CA ALA A 59 15.63 -20.51 5.58
C ALA A 59 15.81 -21.33 4.29
N ARG A 60 16.59 -20.83 3.32
CA ARG A 60 16.87 -21.58 2.08
C ARG A 60 17.88 -22.70 2.35
N PRO A 61 17.66 -23.91 1.81
CA PRO A 61 18.63 -25.01 1.87
C PRO A 61 19.89 -24.72 1.07
#